data_AF-A0A2L2ZDS5-F1
#
_entry.id   AF-A0A2L2ZDS5-F1
#
_cell.length_a   1.000
_cell.length_b   1.000
_cell.length_c   1.000
_cell.angle_alpha   90.00
_cell.angle_beta   90.00
_cell.angle_gamma   90.00
#
_symmetry.space_group_name_H-M   'P 1'
#
loop_
_entity.id
_entity.type
_entity.pdbx_description
1 polymer ?
#
loop_
_entity_poly.entity_id
_entity_poly.type
_entity_poly.pdbx_seq_one_letter_code
_entity_poly.pdbx_strand_id
1 'polypeptide(L)' 'EIANIVHVDNHEDDIVAGDQCLMFGFASDESVDLMRLTIMLALFLNSILGEFRSIVSFPWAGPVSISQV' A
#
# COMPACT_ATOMS: atom_id res chain seq x y z
N GLU A 1 17.01 -22.64 1.37
CA GLU A 1 16.03 -23.50 0.68
C GLU A 1 15.18 -22.67 -0.29
N ILE A 2 14.35 -21.73 0.19
CA ILE A 2 13.50 -20.88 -0.68
C ILE A 2 14.32 -20.12 -1.74
N ALA A 3 15.41 -19.46 -1.36
CA ALA A 3 16.26 -18.73 -2.31
C ALA A 3 16.76 -19.62 -3.47
N ASN A 4 17.10 -20.88 -3.16
CA ASN A 4 17.59 -21.83 -4.16
C ASN A 4 16.52 -22.27 -5.15
N ILE A 5 15.25 -22.24 -4.74
CA ILE A 5 14.12 -22.60 -5.61
C ILE A 5 13.68 -21.38 -6.43
N VAL A 6 13.80 -20.18 -5.86
CA VAL A 6 13.31 -18.94 -6.46
C VAL A 6 14.28 -18.35 -7.49
N HIS A 7 15.58 -18.24 -7.16
CA HIS A 7 16.49 -17.44 -8.00
C HIS A 7 17.98 -17.82 -7.99
N VAL A 8 18.50 -18.61 -7.03
CA VAL A 8 19.95 -18.94 -7.03
C VAL A 8 20.26 -19.81 -8.25
N ASP A 9 21.28 -19.42 -9.01
CA ASP A 9 21.73 -20.06 -10.26
C ASP A 9 20.66 -20.15 -11.38
N ASN A 10 19.55 -19.43 -11.24
CA ASN A 10 18.53 -19.28 -12.28
C ASN A 10 18.78 -18.02 -13.13
N HIS A 11 18.40 -18.07 -14.39
CA HIS A 11 18.32 -16.87 -15.23
C HIS A 11 17.16 -15.97 -14.76
N GLU A 12 17.22 -14.66 -15.00
CA GLU A 12 16.19 -13.71 -14.54
C GLU A 12 14.78 -14.04 -15.06
N ASP A 13 14.69 -14.58 -16.28
CA ASP A 13 13.42 -14.99 -16.90
C ASP A 13 12.81 -16.27 -16.27
N ASP A 14 13.59 -17.03 -15.51
CA ASP A 14 13.19 -18.29 -14.88
C ASP A 14 12.88 -18.12 -13.37
N ILE A 15 12.80 -16.89 -12.87
CA ILE A 15 12.47 -16.61 -11.47
C ILE A 15 11.01 -16.97 -11.21
N VAL A 16 10.78 -17.84 -10.22
CA VAL A 16 9.44 -18.30 -9.82
C VAL A 16 8.93 -17.60 -8.57
N ALA A 17 7.63 -17.72 -8.30
CA ALA A 17 7.03 -17.21 -7.07
C ALA A 17 7.66 -17.86 -5.83
N GLY A 18 7.92 -17.05 -4.80
CA GLY A 18 8.48 -17.53 -3.53
C GLY A 18 7.50 -18.31 -2.66
N ASP A 19 6.20 -18.17 -2.93
CA ASP A 19 5.13 -18.88 -2.24
C ASP A 19 3.86 -18.95 -3.10
N GLN A 20 2.94 -19.83 -2.73
CA GLN A 20 1.61 -19.94 -3.31
C GLN A 20 0.73 -18.77 -2.88
N CYS A 21 0.06 -18.11 -3.83
CA CYS A 21 -0.85 -17.00 -3.53
C CYS A 21 -2.02 -16.93 -4.52
N LEU A 22 -3.09 -16.26 -4.11
CA LEU A 22 -4.20 -15.85 -4.97
C LEU A 22 -4.20 -14.33 -5.04
N MET A 23 -4.06 -13.79 -6.24
CA MET A 23 -3.96 -12.35 -6.48
C MET A 23 -5.25 -11.80 -7.07
N PHE A 24 -5.70 -10.64 -6.58
CA PHE A 24 -6.84 -9.91 -7.11
C PHE A 24 -6.41 -8.50 -7.55
N GLY A 25 -6.78 -8.13 -8.78
CA GLY A 25 -6.71 -6.76 -9.27
C GLY A 25 -8.08 -6.10 -9.18
N PHE A 26 -8.12 -4.80 -8.89
CA PHE A 26 -9.34 -3.99 -8.86
C PHE A 26 -9.06 -2.62 -9.45
N ALA A 27 -10.02 -2.09 -10.21
CA ALA A 27 -10.05 -0.72 -10.70
C ALA A 27 -11.50 -0.24 -10.83
N SER A 28 -11.75 1.04 -10.60
CA SER A 28 -13.08 1.66 -10.68
C SER A 28 -12.96 3.13 -11.10
N ASP A 29 -13.89 3.61 -11.92
CA ASP A 29 -13.96 5.00 -12.40
C ASP A 29 -14.53 5.98 -11.37
N GLU A 30 -14.83 5.53 -10.15
CA GLU A 30 -15.26 6.39 -9.04
C GLU A 30 -14.25 7.50 -8.67
N SER A 31 -12.96 7.35 -9.03
CA SER A 31 -11.92 8.35 -8.83
C SER A 31 -10.94 8.40 -10.00
N VAL A 32 -10.18 9.50 -10.11
CA VAL A 32 -9.17 9.70 -11.17
C VAL A 32 -8.02 8.70 -11.10
N ASP A 33 -7.73 8.20 -9.90
CA ASP A 33 -6.68 7.22 -9.63
C ASP A 33 -7.15 5.77 -9.92
N LEU A 34 -8.37 5.62 -10.45
CA LEU A 34 -9.04 4.36 -10.73
C LEU A 34 -9.25 3.47 -9.49
N MET A 35 -9.38 4.10 -8.33
CA MET A 35 -9.59 3.45 -7.03
C MET A 35 -11.01 3.72 -6.50
N ARG A 36 -11.50 2.85 -5.63
CA ARG A 36 -12.80 3.05 -4.97
C ARG A 36 -12.76 4.30 -4.08
N LEU A 37 -13.81 5.13 -4.12
CA LEU A 37 -13.79 6.44 -3.46
C LEU A 37 -13.64 6.34 -1.93
N THR A 38 -14.22 5.32 -1.30
CA THR A 38 -14.16 5.14 0.17
C THR A 38 -12.75 4.94 0.70
N ILE A 39 -11.93 4.10 0.03
CA ILE A 39 -10.54 3.89 0.44
C ILE A 39 -9.68 5.11 0.14
N MET A 40 -9.95 5.82 -0.96
CA MET A 40 -9.25 7.06 -1.30
C MET A 40 -9.46 8.12 -0.24
N LEU A 41 -10.70 8.33 0.22
CA LEU A 41 -11.01 9.29 1.27
C LEU A 41 -10.35 8.94 2.60
N ALA A 42 -10.37 7.67 3.01
CA ALA A 42 -9.70 7.22 4.22
C ALA A 42 -8.17 7.42 4.16
N LEU A 43 -7.52 7.02 3.07
CA LEU A 43 -6.08 7.23 2.87
C LEU A 43 -5.73 8.72 2.87
N PHE A 44 -6.56 9.55 2.23
CA PHE A 44 -6.37 10.99 2.17
C PHE A 44 -6.43 11.65 3.55
N LEU A 45 -7.40 11.29 4.40
CA LEU A 45 -7.50 11.79 5.78
C LEU A 45 -6.26 11.45 6.61
N ASN A 46 -5.76 10.21 6.52
CA ASN A 46 -4.52 9.82 7.21
C ASN A 46 -3.29 10.55 6.67
N SER A 47 -3.23 10.77 5.35
CA SER A 47 -2.14 11.51 4.71
C SER A 47 -2.06 12.94 5.24
N ILE A 48 -3.19 13.68 5.24
CA ILE A 48 -3.25 15.06 5.74
C ILE A 48 -2.87 15.11 7.23
N LEU A 49 -3.37 14.18 8.04
CA LEU A 49 -3.03 14.13 9.46
C LEU A 49 -1.52 13.93 9.66
N GLY A 50 -0.90 13.07 8.85
CA GLY A 50 0.54 12.84 8.85
C GLY A 50 1.33 14.09 8.41
N GLU A 51 0.86 14.79 7.39
CA GLU A 51 1.46 16.05 6.91
C GLU A 51 1.42 17.11 8.02
N PHE A 52 0.25 17.35 8.61
CA PHE A 52 0.05 18.40 9.62
C PHE A 52 0.78 18.10 10.93
N ARG A 53 0.95 16.82 11.28
CA ARG A 53 1.86 16.42 12.34
C ARG A 53 3.32 16.74 11.99
N SER A 54 3.76 16.41 10.78
CA SER A 54 5.15 16.59 10.35
C SER A 54 5.58 18.04 10.29
N ILE A 55 4.65 18.96 9.96
CA ILE A 55 4.89 20.41 9.98
C ILE A 55 4.55 21.07 11.33
N VAL A 56 4.22 20.29 12.36
CA VAL A 56 3.91 20.75 13.73
C VAL A 56 2.68 21.68 13.81
N SER A 57 1.86 21.73 12.75
CA SER A 57 0.54 22.39 12.77
C SER A 57 -0.40 21.71 13.77
N PHE A 58 -0.26 20.39 13.96
CA PHE A 58 -0.91 19.61 15.01
C PHE A 58 0.12 19.07 16.01
N PRO A 59 0.59 19.90 16.97
CA PRO A 59 1.66 19.53 17.89
C PRO A 59 1.24 18.46 18.91
N TRP A 60 -0.07 18.23 19.06
CA TRP A 60 -0.65 17.22 19.93
C TRP A 60 -0.82 15.86 19.24
N ALA A 61 -0.69 15.80 17.91
CA ALA A 61 -0.96 14.58 17.14
C ALA A 61 0.23 13.61 17.22
N GLY A 62 -0.05 12.38 17.65
CA GLY A 62 0.95 11.30 17.73
C GLY A 62 1.20 10.57 16.40
N PRO A 63 2.13 9.60 16.38
CA PRO A 63 2.52 8.86 15.17
C PRO A 63 1.41 7.95 14.61
N VAL A 64 0.54 7.43 15.48
CA VAL A 64 -0.48 6.43 15.16
C VAL A 64 -1.80 7.10 14.76
N SER A 65 -2.37 6.68 13.63
CA SER A 65 -3.70 7.13 13.18
C SER A 65 -4.44 6.05 12.39
N ILE A 66 -5.77 6.12 12.45
CA ILE A 66 -6.70 5.29 11.68
C ILE A 66 -7.88 6.19 11.28
N SER A 67 -8.46 5.97 10.10
CA SER A 67 -9.63 6.69 9.59
C SER A 67 -10.61 5.71 8.95
N GLN A 68 -11.91 6.02 9.00
CA GLN A 68 -12.98 5.25 8.37
C GLN A 68 -14.01 6.22 7.77
N VAL A 69 -14.50 5.89 6.57
CA VAL A 69 -15.52 6.64 5.82
C VAL A 69 -16.54 5.66 5.28
#